data_AF-A0A8H6FDG4-F1
#
_entry.id   AF-A0A8H6FDG4-F1
#
_cell.length_a   1.000
_cell.length_b   1.000
_cell.length_c   1.000
_cell.angle_alpha   90.00
_cell.angle_beta   90.00
_cell.angle_gamma   90.00
#
_symmetry.space_group_name_H-M   'P 1'
#
loop_
_entity.id
_entity.type
_entity.pdbx_description
1 polymer ?
#
loop_
_entity_poly.entity_id
_entity_poly.type
_entity_poly.pdbx_seq_one_letter_code
_entity_poly.pdbx_strand_id
1 'polypeptide(L)'
;MMSAKSGNSTEHVNKKPRIDRDSFDTMVVVKVGRDETVFRMHKTIICNVSPFFKAAFEGNFVEAQEQVLELLDESITMFKHFQLWVYTDSIITKGETATDVTWVSLACLYIFGEKCGIPDLQNMAIDVLIDKQQISIRMPISIIRKVYDDTPATAPLRRLLVDLMACKFPVVHGGLAEWMREQIPKDFLFDLAVVLHALRAGSKADIEDFKACRSDYHVKSPVSPPAPTSGGAASKPL
;
A
#
# COMPACT_ATOMS: atom_id res chain seq x y z
N MET A 1 -25.73 27.75 31.72
CA MET A 1 -26.30 28.19 30.42
C MET A 1 -25.15 28.33 29.44
N MET A 2 -25.41 27.98 28.18
CA MET A 2 -24.53 28.03 27.00
C MET A 2 -23.60 26.82 26.77
N SER A 3 -24.17 25.91 25.99
CA SER A 3 -23.53 24.86 25.20
C SER A 3 -22.61 25.42 24.12
N ALA A 4 -21.57 24.66 23.79
CA ALA A 4 -21.03 24.58 22.45
C ALA A 4 -20.95 23.10 22.06
N LYS A 5 -21.83 22.69 21.14
CA LYS A 5 -21.71 21.47 20.33
C LYS A 5 -20.90 21.81 19.07
N SER A 6 -20.42 20.74 18.42
CA SER A 6 -19.85 20.69 17.05
C SER A 6 -18.31 20.79 17.03
N GLY A 7 -17.55 19.94 16.35
CA GLY A 7 -17.88 19.23 15.12
C GLY A 7 -17.63 17.72 15.15
N ASN A 8 -18.57 17.02 14.55
CA ASN A 8 -18.53 15.64 14.13
C ASN A 8 -17.67 15.57 12.85
N SER A 9 -16.43 15.12 12.94
CA SER A 9 -15.63 14.76 11.76
C SER A 9 -15.82 13.28 11.50
N THR A 10 -16.82 12.95 10.68
CA THR A 10 -16.97 11.64 10.06
C THR A 10 -15.81 11.42 9.11
N GLU A 11 -14.72 10.83 9.60
CA GLU A 11 -13.71 10.17 8.78
C GLU A 11 -14.41 9.05 8.01
N HIS A 12 -14.74 9.31 6.76
CA HIS A 12 -15.10 8.27 5.80
C HIS A 12 -13.83 7.51 5.40
N VAL A 13 -13.34 6.68 6.32
CA VAL A 13 -12.43 5.59 5.97
C VAL A 13 -13.27 4.62 5.16
N ASN A 14 -13.06 4.59 3.84
CA ASN A 14 -13.61 3.55 2.98
C ASN A 14 -13.02 2.22 3.44
N LYS A 15 -13.67 1.58 4.41
CA LYS A 15 -13.31 0.22 4.82
C LYS A 15 -13.73 -0.73 3.70
N LYS A 16 -12.87 -1.71 3.43
CA LYS A 16 -13.19 -2.90 2.64
C LYS A 16 -14.62 -3.40 2.93
N PRO A 17 -15.39 -3.82 1.90
CA PRO A 17 -16.72 -4.41 2.10
C PRO A 17 -16.68 -5.58 3.09
N ARG A 18 -17.65 -5.62 4.01
CA ARG A 18 -17.75 -6.67 5.02
C ARG A 18 -17.96 -8.03 4.34
N ILE A 19 -17.15 -9.01 4.72
CA ILE A 19 -17.34 -10.41 4.31
C ILE A 19 -18.54 -10.99 5.09
N ASP A 20 -19.50 -11.55 4.37
CA ASP A 20 -20.67 -12.23 4.90
C ASP A 20 -20.77 -13.68 4.41
N ARG A 21 -21.88 -14.35 4.68
CA ARG A 21 -22.07 -15.77 4.32
C ARG A 21 -22.13 -15.98 2.80
N ASP A 22 -22.64 -15.00 2.06
CA ASP A 22 -22.83 -15.09 0.62
C ASP A 22 -21.53 -14.74 -0.14
N SER A 23 -20.57 -14.14 0.56
CA SER A 23 -19.23 -13.84 0.04
C SER A 23 -18.38 -15.09 -0.25
N PHE A 24 -18.73 -16.25 0.32
CA PHE A 24 -18.02 -17.52 0.12
C PHE A 24 -18.60 -18.30 -1.07
N ASP A 25 -18.59 -17.67 -2.23
CA ASP A 25 -19.25 -18.11 -3.45
C ASP A 25 -18.36 -19.01 -4.33
N THR A 26 -18.14 -18.63 -5.59
CA THR A 26 -17.29 -19.33 -6.54
C THR A 26 -15.81 -19.13 -6.20
N MET A 27 -15.02 -20.17 -6.36
CA MET A 27 -13.56 -20.08 -6.22
C MET A 27 -12.92 -19.67 -7.55
N VAL A 28 -11.98 -18.74 -7.47
CA VAL A 28 -11.05 -18.37 -8.55
C VAL A 28 -9.64 -18.84 -8.22
N VAL A 29 -8.83 -19.01 -9.26
CA VAL A 29 -7.41 -19.36 -9.17
C VAL A 29 -6.56 -18.16 -9.57
N VAL A 30 -5.57 -17.83 -8.74
CA VAL A 30 -4.51 -16.89 -9.08
C VAL A 30 -3.18 -17.63 -9.07
N LYS A 31 -2.50 -17.72 -10.20
CA LYS A 31 -1.14 -18.27 -10.30
C LYS A 31 -0.13 -17.15 -10.13
N VAL A 32 0.81 -17.30 -9.20
CA VAL A 32 1.74 -16.23 -8.83
C VAL A 32 3.18 -16.69 -8.92
N GLY A 33 4.02 -15.81 -9.47
CA GLY A 33 5.45 -16.05 -9.65
C GLY A 33 5.74 -17.01 -10.80
N ARG A 34 7.03 -17.12 -11.14
CA ARG A 34 7.52 -18.00 -12.23
C ARG A 34 7.28 -19.49 -11.97
N ASP A 35 7.17 -19.86 -10.71
CA ASP A 35 6.86 -21.25 -10.30
C ASP A 35 5.35 -21.54 -10.38
N GLU A 36 4.53 -20.58 -10.83
CA GLU A 36 3.08 -20.70 -10.96
C GLU A 36 2.39 -21.18 -9.67
N THR A 37 2.81 -20.66 -8.52
CA THR A 37 2.22 -21.06 -7.23
C THR A 37 0.73 -20.72 -7.23
N VAL A 38 -0.10 -21.73 -6.99
CA VAL A 38 -1.56 -21.63 -7.08
C VAL A 38 -2.17 -21.12 -5.78
N PHE A 39 -2.85 -19.98 -5.87
CA PHE A 39 -3.69 -19.43 -4.81
C PHE A 39 -5.16 -19.60 -5.17
N ARG A 40 -5.96 -20.09 -4.23
CA ARG A 40 -7.42 -20.23 -4.37
C ARG A 40 -8.12 -19.21 -3.49
N MET A 41 -9.01 -18.41 -4.07
CA MET A 41 -9.70 -17.33 -3.36
C MET A 41 -11.18 -17.27 -3.78
N HIS A 42 -12.05 -16.74 -2.93
CA HIS A 42 -13.45 -16.54 -3.29
C HIS A 42 -13.59 -15.32 -4.18
N LYS A 43 -14.31 -15.48 -5.30
CA LYS A 43 -14.48 -14.49 -6.35
C LYS A 43 -15.06 -13.20 -5.79
N THR A 44 -16.18 -13.29 -5.08
CA THR A 44 -16.85 -12.11 -4.52
C THR A 44 -15.91 -11.34 -3.58
N ILE A 45 -15.15 -12.03 -2.74
CA ILE A 45 -14.22 -11.39 -1.78
C ILE A 45 -13.09 -10.64 -2.49
N ILE A 46 -12.46 -11.24 -3.50
CA ILE A 46 -11.32 -10.60 -4.20
C ILE A 46 -11.77 -9.50 -5.17
N CYS A 47 -12.92 -9.65 -5.82
CA CYS A 47 -13.48 -8.62 -6.70
C CYS A 47 -13.95 -7.39 -5.91
N ASN A 48 -14.45 -7.59 -4.69
CA ASN A 48 -14.89 -6.50 -3.81
C ASN A 48 -13.74 -5.60 -3.31
N VAL A 49 -12.50 -6.08 -3.26
CA VAL A 49 -11.35 -5.27 -2.81
C VAL A 49 -10.68 -4.49 -3.93
N SER A 50 -10.92 -4.84 -5.19
CA SER A 50 -10.08 -4.35 -6.28
C SER A 50 -10.83 -4.27 -7.60
N PRO A 51 -10.83 -3.10 -8.25
CA PRO A 51 -11.37 -2.96 -9.60
C PRO A 51 -10.59 -3.81 -10.62
N PHE A 52 -9.30 -4.07 -10.39
CA PHE A 52 -8.47 -4.92 -11.24
C PHE A 52 -8.98 -6.37 -11.23
N PHE A 53 -9.15 -6.97 -10.05
CA PHE A 53 -9.66 -8.35 -9.95
C PHE A 53 -11.11 -8.46 -10.41
N LYS A 54 -11.93 -7.43 -10.15
CA LYS A 54 -13.29 -7.36 -10.68
C LYS A 54 -13.30 -7.39 -12.22
N ALA A 55 -12.48 -6.54 -12.86
CA ALA A 55 -12.37 -6.54 -14.31
C ALA A 55 -11.84 -7.87 -14.87
N ALA A 56 -10.90 -8.52 -14.18
CA ALA A 56 -10.33 -9.79 -14.60
C ALA A 56 -11.35 -10.95 -14.53
N PHE A 57 -12.13 -11.05 -13.45
CA PHE A 57 -13.00 -12.22 -13.22
C PHE A 57 -14.47 -12.02 -13.61
N GLU A 58 -14.93 -10.78 -13.77
CA GLU A 58 -16.30 -10.43 -14.20
C GLU A 58 -16.34 -9.76 -15.58
N GLY A 59 -15.18 -9.51 -16.18
CA GLY A 59 -15.08 -8.96 -17.53
C GLY A 59 -15.38 -9.98 -18.63
N ASN A 60 -14.95 -9.65 -19.84
CA ASN A 60 -15.16 -10.47 -21.03
C ASN A 60 -13.87 -11.18 -21.52
N PHE A 61 -12.82 -11.18 -20.70
CA PHE A 61 -11.53 -11.78 -21.04
C PHE A 61 -11.49 -13.28 -20.71
N VAL A 62 -10.42 -13.96 -21.13
CA VAL A 62 -10.26 -15.41 -20.93
C VAL A 62 -10.24 -15.77 -19.44
N GLU A 63 -9.69 -14.89 -18.60
CA GLU A 63 -9.62 -15.04 -17.16
C GLU A 63 -11.02 -15.10 -16.52
N ALA A 64 -11.98 -14.37 -17.08
CA ALA A 64 -13.38 -14.41 -16.64
C ALA A 64 -14.09 -15.69 -17.11
N GLN A 65 -13.65 -16.32 -18.20
CA GLN A 65 -14.21 -17.60 -18.65
C GLN A 65 -13.61 -18.77 -17.88
N GLU A 66 -12.29 -18.75 -17.68
CA GLU A 66 -11.54 -19.83 -17.04
C GLU A 66 -11.54 -19.72 -15.51
N GLN A 67 -11.85 -18.55 -14.95
CA GLN A 67 -11.70 -18.25 -13.52
C GLN A 67 -10.25 -18.43 -13.04
N VAL A 68 -9.28 -18.17 -13.92
CA VAL A 68 -7.83 -18.25 -13.69
C VAL A 68 -7.18 -16.93 -14.07
N LEU A 69 -6.33 -16.39 -13.21
CA LEU A 69 -5.52 -15.20 -13.48
C LEU A 69 -4.04 -15.50 -13.22
N GLU A 70 -3.16 -15.06 -14.11
CA GLU A 70 -1.72 -15.28 -14.01
C GLU A 70 -0.98 -13.97 -13.67
N LEU A 71 -0.19 -14.00 -12.59
CA LEU A 71 0.61 -12.90 -12.07
C LEU A 71 2.08 -13.35 -11.92
N LEU A 72 2.70 -13.70 -13.06
CA LEU A 72 3.99 -14.40 -13.10
C LEU A 72 5.19 -13.55 -12.63
N ASP A 73 5.08 -12.23 -12.69
CA ASP A 73 6.11 -11.29 -12.24
C ASP A 73 5.97 -10.90 -10.75
N GLU A 74 4.90 -11.34 -10.09
CA GLU A 74 4.62 -10.98 -8.70
C GLU A 74 5.31 -11.92 -7.71
N SER A 75 5.69 -11.37 -6.55
CA SER A 75 6.32 -12.15 -5.49
C SER A 75 5.30 -13.04 -4.78
N ILE A 76 5.59 -14.35 -4.71
CA ILE A 76 4.78 -15.33 -3.98
C ILE A 76 4.65 -14.94 -2.50
N THR A 77 5.73 -14.48 -1.86
CA THR A 77 5.71 -14.05 -0.45
C THR A 77 4.83 -12.82 -0.26
N MET A 78 4.91 -11.83 -1.16
CA MET A 78 4.02 -10.67 -1.15
C MET A 78 2.55 -11.12 -1.26
N PHE A 79 2.25 -12.03 -2.19
CA PHE A 79 0.88 -12.46 -2.42
C PHE A 79 0.29 -13.27 -1.26
N LYS A 80 1.11 -14.00 -0.48
CA LYS A 80 0.68 -14.62 0.78
C LYS A 80 0.17 -13.57 1.79
N HIS A 81 0.90 -12.46 1.96
CA HIS A 81 0.46 -11.36 2.81
C HIS A 81 -0.79 -10.68 2.27
N PHE A 82 -0.87 -10.48 0.95
CA PHE A 82 -2.08 -9.95 0.29
C PHE A 82 -3.28 -10.86 0.54
N GLN A 83 -3.15 -12.17 0.34
CA GLN A 83 -4.23 -13.12 0.58
C GLN A 83 -4.69 -13.06 2.05
N LEU A 84 -3.76 -13.06 3.01
CA LEU A 84 -4.08 -12.91 4.42
C LEU A 84 -4.87 -11.62 4.69
N TRP A 85 -4.42 -10.50 4.12
CA TRP A 85 -5.09 -9.21 4.25
C TRP A 85 -6.49 -9.23 3.67
N VAL A 86 -6.68 -9.85 2.49
CA VAL A 86 -7.99 -10.02 1.88
C VAL A 86 -8.95 -10.77 2.81
N TYR A 87 -8.51 -11.66 3.70
CA TYR A 87 -9.44 -12.35 4.59
C TYR A 87 -9.54 -11.76 6.00
N THR A 88 -8.58 -10.95 6.44
CA THR A 88 -8.43 -10.61 7.86
C THR A 88 -8.20 -9.14 8.16
N ASP A 89 -8.06 -8.29 7.14
CA ASP A 89 -7.63 -6.89 7.27
C ASP A 89 -6.26 -6.76 7.98
N SER A 90 -5.40 -7.78 7.89
CA SER A 90 -4.04 -7.77 8.42
C SER A 90 -3.09 -8.46 7.47
N ILE A 91 -1.86 -7.94 7.31
CA ILE A 91 -0.77 -8.63 6.60
C ILE A 91 0.14 -9.43 7.53
N ILE A 92 -0.14 -9.41 8.85
CA ILE A 92 0.63 -10.07 9.91
C ILE A 92 -0.24 -11.15 10.54
N THR A 93 0.28 -12.37 10.66
CA THR A 93 -0.43 -13.49 11.31
C THR A 93 -0.41 -13.33 12.82
N LYS A 94 -1.37 -13.94 13.53
CA LYS A 94 -1.35 -13.99 14.99
C LYS A 94 -0.04 -14.63 15.50
N GLY A 95 0.71 -13.88 16.31
CA GLY A 95 2.00 -14.30 16.85
C GLY A 95 3.21 -13.79 16.06
N GLU A 96 2.98 -13.20 14.89
CA GLU A 96 3.98 -12.43 14.15
C GLU A 96 3.88 -10.94 14.51
N THR A 97 4.89 -10.20 14.11
CA THR A 97 5.01 -8.75 14.27
C THR A 97 5.48 -8.12 12.97
N ALA A 98 5.56 -6.78 12.93
CA ALA A 98 6.09 -6.07 11.76
C ALA A 98 7.54 -6.47 11.41
N THR A 99 8.32 -7.05 12.34
CA THR A 99 9.68 -7.52 12.05
C THR A 99 9.71 -8.77 11.17
N ASP A 100 8.65 -9.57 11.17
CA ASP A 100 8.56 -10.83 10.41
C ASP A 100 8.23 -10.60 8.93
N VAL A 101 7.60 -9.48 8.58
CA VAL A 101 7.34 -9.09 7.18
C VAL A 101 8.57 -8.40 6.60
N THR A 102 9.16 -8.90 5.51
CA THR A 102 10.39 -8.29 4.97
C THR A 102 10.15 -6.87 4.43
N TRP A 103 11.16 -6.01 4.49
CA TRP A 103 11.12 -4.65 3.92
C TRP A 103 10.72 -4.65 2.44
N VAL A 104 11.30 -5.57 1.64
CA VAL A 104 10.98 -5.69 0.22
C VAL A 104 9.54 -6.18 0.01
N SER A 105 9.04 -7.11 0.83
CA SER A 105 7.64 -7.55 0.77
C SER A 105 6.67 -6.39 0.99
N LEU A 106 6.97 -5.48 1.93
CA LEU A 106 6.14 -4.29 2.19
C LEU A 106 6.15 -3.31 1.01
N ALA A 107 7.31 -3.08 0.39
CA ALA A 107 7.37 -2.28 -0.85
C ALA A 107 6.59 -2.95 -2.00
N CYS A 108 6.74 -4.26 -2.20
CA CYS A 108 5.99 -4.99 -3.20
C CYS A 108 4.47 -4.92 -2.93
N LEU A 109 4.02 -5.02 -1.68
CA LEU A 109 2.60 -4.87 -1.32
C LEU A 109 2.07 -3.48 -1.69
N TYR A 110 2.84 -2.42 -1.41
CA TYR A 110 2.47 -1.06 -1.79
C TYR A 110 2.35 -0.91 -3.31
N ILE A 111 3.36 -1.36 -4.06
CA ILE A 111 3.38 -1.28 -5.53
C ILE A 111 2.23 -2.11 -6.13
N PHE A 112 1.99 -3.30 -5.57
CA PHE A 112 0.88 -4.16 -5.97
C PHE A 112 -0.48 -3.51 -5.68
N GLY A 113 -0.62 -2.86 -4.52
CA GLY A 113 -1.81 -2.09 -4.17
C GLY A 113 -2.09 -0.97 -5.17
N GLU A 114 -1.06 -0.23 -5.60
CA GLU A 114 -1.19 0.78 -6.65
C GLU A 114 -1.66 0.15 -7.98
N LYS A 115 -0.98 -0.91 -8.44
CA LYS A 115 -1.29 -1.63 -9.68
C LYS A 115 -2.73 -2.17 -9.69
N CYS A 116 -3.22 -2.67 -8.56
CA CYS A 116 -4.55 -3.24 -8.43
C CYS A 116 -5.63 -2.22 -8.01
N GLY A 117 -5.27 -0.95 -7.81
CA GLY A 117 -6.19 0.10 -7.37
C GLY A 117 -6.75 -0.12 -5.95
N ILE A 118 -5.88 -0.47 -5.00
CA ILE A 118 -6.23 -0.79 -3.60
C ILE A 118 -5.48 0.15 -2.63
N PRO A 119 -5.96 1.41 -2.43
CA PRO A 119 -5.32 2.36 -1.53
C PRO A 119 -5.18 1.86 -0.09
N ASP A 120 -6.15 1.08 0.42
CA ASP A 120 -6.10 0.54 1.77
C ASP A 120 -4.92 -0.42 1.98
N LEU A 121 -4.57 -1.20 0.95
CA LEU A 121 -3.41 -2.08 0.99
C LEU A 121 -2.11 -1.27 1.00
N GLN A 122 -2.04 -0.18 0.22
CA GLN A 122 -0.91 0.75 0.22
C GLN A 122 -0.72 1.36 1.61
N ASN A 123 -1.81 1.83 2.22
CA ASN A 123 -1.80 2.44 3.54
C ASN A 123 -1.42 1.43 4.63
N MET A 124 -1.88 0.17 4.53
CA MET A 124 -1.44 -0.89 5.43
C MET A 124 0.05 -1.17 5.32
N ALA A 125 0.61 -1.22 4.11
CA ALA A 125 2.04 -1.40 3.92
C ALA A 125 2.85 -0.25 4.55
N ILE A 126 2.37 0.99 4.43
CA ILE A 126 2.95 2.16 5.08
C ILE A 126 2.94 2.04 6.60
N ASP A 127 1.79 1.69 7.18
CA ASP A 127 1.65 1.58 8.63
C ASP A 127 2.61 0.52 9.20
N VAL A 128 2.68 -0.64 8.55
CA VAL A 128 3.58 -1.73 8.95
C VAL A 128 5.04 -1.37 8.74
N LEU A 129 5.40 -0.59 7.70
CA LEU A 129 6.77 -0.06 7.54
C LEU A 129 7.16 0.87 8.70
N ILE A 130 6.25 1.75 9.10
CA ILE A 130 6.47 2.67 10.22
C ILE A 130 6.66 1.88 11.53
N ASP A 131 5.83 0.87 11.77
CA ASP A 131 5.95 -0.01 12.94
C ASP A 131 7.26 -0.80 12.92
N LYS A 132 7.63 -1.33 11.75
CA LYS A 132 8.88 -2.06 11.56
C LYS A 132 10.09 -1.17 11.85
N GLN A 133 10.06 0.10 11.45
CA GLN A 133 11.17 1.03 11.66
C GLN A 133 11.37 1.40 13.13
N GLN A 134 10.32 1.36 13.95
CA GLN A 134 10.45 1.63 15.38
C GLN A 134 11.33 0.58 16.07
N ILE A 135 11.25 -0.67 15.62
CA ILE A 135 11.97 -1.81 16.20
C ILE A 135 13.31 -2.06 15.49
N SER A 136 13.35 -1.86 14.17
CA SER A 136 14.53 -2.20 13.36
C SER A 136 15.67 -1.18 13.53
N ILE A 137 16.90 -1.68 13.55
CA ILE A 137 18.12 -0.86 13.69
C ILE A 137 18.50 -0.18 12.37
N ARG A 138 18.26 -0.84 11.22
CA ARG A 138 18.62 -0.31 9.88
C ARG A 138 17.60 -0.69 8.81
N MET A 139 17.35 0.27 7.91
CA MET A 139 16.62 0.03 6.68
C MET A 139 17.59 -0.45 5.58
N PRO A 140 17.34 -1.59 4.92
CA PRO A 140 18.20 -2.08 3.83
C PRO A 140 18.14 -1.19 2.58
N ILE A 141 19.21 -1.11 1.78
CA ILE A 141 19.17 -0.40 0.48
C ILE A 141 18.19 -1.06 -0.51
N SER A 142 17.96 -2.37 -0.41
CA SER A 142 17.12 -3.11 -1.35
C SER A 142 15.68 -2.59 -1.43
N ILE A 143 15.09 -2.10 -0.32
CA ILE A 143 13.76 -1.47 -0.37
C ILE A 143 13.80 -0.13 -1.10
N ILE A 144 14.84 0.68 -0.87
CA ILE A 144 15.02 1.98 -1.52
C ILE A 144 15.09 1.78 -3.02
N ARG A 145 15.94 0.84 -3.47
CA ARG A 145 16.07 0.50 -4.88
C ARG A 145 14.74 0.04 -5.47
N LYS A 146 14.07 -0.93 -4.83
CA LYS A 146 12.75 -1.42 -5.27
C LYS A 146 11.73 -0.29 -5.43
N VAL A 147 11.63 0.61 -4.45
CA VAL A 147 10.66 1.71 -4.49
C VAL A 147 11.02 2.73 -5.57
N TYR A 148 12.29 3.09 -5.73
CA TYR A 148 12.70 4.07 -6.75
C TYR A 148 12.68 3.51 -8.17
N ASP A 149 12.85 2.20 -8.35
CA ASP A 149 12.75 1.56 -9.66
C ASP A 149 11.28 1.43 -10.13
N ASP A 150 10.34 1.20 -9.20
CA ASP A 150 8.97 0.77 -9.53
C ASP A 150 7.85 1.76 -9.15
N THR A 151 8.17 2.97 -8.67
CA THR A 151 7.15 4.00 -8.34
C THR A 151 7.49 5.34 -8.96
N PRO A 152 6.53 6.24 -9.22
CA PRO A 152 6.83 7.60 -9.67
C PRO A 152 7.41 8.46 -8.53
N ALA A 153 8.06 9.57 -8.87
CA ALA A 153 8.62 10.53 -7.89
C ALA A 153 7.57 11.09 -6.91
N THR A 154 6.30 11.12 -7.32
CA THR A 154 5.17 11.60 -6.51
C THR A 154 4.66 10.58 -5.48
N ALA A 155 5.17 9.35 -5.49
CA ALA A 155 4.69 8.28 -4.61
C ALA A 155 4.97 8.62 -3.12
N PRO A 156 3.94 8.62 -2.25
CA PRO A 156 4.14 8.86 -0.82
C PRO A 156 5.16 7.94 -0.15
N LEU A 157 5.29 6.71 -0.63
CA LEU A 157 6.28 5.75 -0.13
C LEU A 157 7.72 6.24 -0.32
N ARG A 158 8.06 6.93 -1.42
CA ARG A 158 9.42 7.49 -1.60
C ARG A 158 9.75 8.50 -0.50
N ARG A 159 8.82 9.43 -0.23
CA ARG A 159 8.95 10.43 0.83
C ARG A 159 9.08 9.77 2.21
N LEU A 160 8.29 8.72 2.48
CA LEU A 160 8.42 7.96 3.72
C LEU A 160 9.82 7.39 3.88
N LEU A 161 10.37 6.70 2.87
CA LEU A 161 11.70 6.10 2.97
C LEU A 161 12.79 7.15 3.20
N VAL A 162 12.69 8.31 2.56
CA VAL A 162 13.61 9.43 2.75
C VAL A 162 13.58 9.90 4.20
N ASP A 163 12.38 10.13 4.72
CA ASP A 163 12.21 10.60 6.09
C ASP A 163 12.71 9.56 7.10
N LEU A 164 12.35 8.27 6.93
CA LEU A 164 12.82 7.19 7.80
C LEU A 164 14.36 7.08 7.82
N MET A 165 15.00 7.33 6.67
CA MET A 165 16.46 7.33 6.55
C MET A 165 17.09 8.57 7.18
N ALA A 166 16.47 9.75 7.06
CA ALA A 166 16.95 10.97 7.70
C ALA A 166 16.97 10.85 9.24
N CYS A 167 15.99 10.17 9.84
CA CYS A 167 15.90 10.01 11.29
C CYS A 167 16.93 9.06 11.89
N LYS A 168 17.22 7.97 11.19
CA LYS A 168 18.06 6.88 11.71
C LYS A 168 19.24 6.61 10.78
N PHE A 169 19.80 7.66 10.17
CA PHE A 169 20.88 7.51 9.19
C PHE A 169 22.04 6.74 9.84
N PRO A 170 22.36 5.54 9.37
CA PRO A 170 23.43 4.78 9.99
C PRO A 170 24.76 5.47 9.70
N VAL A 171 25.62 5.58 10.70
CA VAL A 171 27.03 5.89 10.43
C VAL A 171 27.64 4.67 9.73
N VAL A 172 28.13 4.87 8.51
CA VAL A 172 28.71 3.82 7.66
C VAL A 172 30.16 4.16 7.36
N HIS A 173 31.04 3.18 7.51
CA HIS A 173 32.48 3.33 7.30
C HIS A 173 33.05 2.21 6.42
N GLY A 174 34.20 2.47 5.78
CA GLY A 174 34.93 1.48 5.00
C GLY A 174 34.18 0.98 3.76
N GLY A 175 34.43 -0.27 3.36
CA GLY A 175 33.87 -0.86 2.13
C GLY A 175 32.34 -0.94 2.08
N LEU A 176 31.66 -0.91 3.23
CA LEU A 176 30.19 -0.82 3.26
C LEU A 176 29.72 0.53 2.69
N ALA A 177 30.42 1.63 2.94
CA ALA A 177 30.07 2.93 2.41
C ALA A 177 30.25 3.01 0.87
N GLU A 178 31.28 2.34 0.35
CA GLU A 178 31.54 2.26 -1.10
C GLU A 178 30.47 1.45 -1.81
N TRP A 179 30.15 0.25 -1.31
CA TRP A 179 29.06 -0.56 -1.85
C TRP A 179 27.72 0.19 -1.79
N MET A 180 27.42 0.84 -0.67
CA MET A 180 26.18 1.62 -0.53
C MET A 180 26.10 2.75 -1.56
N ARG A 181 27.22 3.42 -1.86
CA ARG A 181 27.30 4.52 -2.85
C ARG A 181 26.93 4.05 -4.26
N GLU A 182 27.32 2.83 -4.63
CA GLU A 182 27.04 2.28 -5.96
C GLU A 182 25.60 1.79 -6.11
N GLN A 183 25.01 1.27 -5.02
CA GLN A 183 23.69 0.63 -5.06
C GLN A 183 22.53 1.58 -4.77
N ILE A 184 22.80 2.70 -4.10
CA ILE A 184 21.74 3.64 -3.72
C ILE A 184 21.30 4.47 -4.93
N PRO A 185 19.99 4.59 -5.20
CA PRO A 185 19.50 5.46 -6.27
C PRO A 185 19.96 6.91 -6.07
N LYS A 186 20.45 7.55 -7.14
CA LYS A 186 20.92 8.94 -7.09
C LYS A 186 19.82 9.91 -6.72
N ASP A 187 18.61 9.69 -7.24
CA ASP A 187 17.43 10.49 -6.91
C ASP A 187 17.12 10.42 -5.42
N PHE A 188 17.23 9.25 -4.80
CA PHE A 188 17.06 9.09 -3.35
C PHE A 188 18.09 9.91 -2.56
N LEU A 189 19.35 9.91 -2.99
CA LEU A 189 20.39 10.72 -2.33
C LEU A 189 20.09 12.21 -2.42
N PHE A 190 19.56 12.67 -3.56
CA PHE A 190 19.17 14.05 -3.75
C PHE A 190 18.00 14.41 -2.82
N ASP A 191 16.94 13.61 -2.81
CA ASP A 191 15.77 13.81 -1.95
C ASP A 191 16.16 13.80 -0.47
N LEU A 192 17.05 12.89 -0.07
CA LEU A 192 17.61 12.84 1.28
C LEU A 192 18.42 14.09 1.63
N ALA A 193 19.26 14.58 0.73
CA ALA A 193 20.04 15.79 0.97
C ALA A 193 19.14 17.02 1.19
N VAL A 194 18.04 17.13 0.44
CA VAL A 194 17.03 18.18 0.61
C VAL A 194 16.38 18.09 2.00
N VAL A 195 15.96 16.91 2.43
CA VAL A 195 15.34 16.71 3.76
C VAL A 195 16.33 17.00 4.89
N LEU A 196 17.57 16.52 4.80
CA LEU A 196 18.61 16.80 5.79
C LEU A 196 18.93 18.29 5.90
N HIS A 197 18.95 19.01 4.76
CA HIS A 197 19.11 20.46 4.75
C HIS A 197 17.94 21.17 5.47
N ALA A 198 16.70 20.76 5.19
CA ALA A 198 15.52 21.33 5.82
C ALA A 198 15.47 21.11 7.33
N LEU A 199 15.87 19.92 7.81
CA LEU A 199 16.02 19.61 9.24
C LEU A 199 17.09 20.51 9.88
N ARG A 200 18.27 20.62 9.25
CA ARG A 200 19.35 21.49 9.74
C ARG A 200 18.94 22.97 9.79
N ALA A 201 18.11 23.41 8.85
CA ALA A 201 17.59 24.78 8.80
C ALA A 201 16.43 25.03 9.76
N GLY A 202 15.96 24.03 10.52
CA GLY A 202 14.78 24.13 11.39
C GLY A 202 13.46 24.33 10.65
N SER A 203 13.45 24.13 9.33
CA SER A 203 12.27 24.28 8.46
C SER A 203 11.41 23.02 8.40
N LYS A 204 11.94 21.90 8.92
CA LYS A 204 11.22 20.65 9.14
C LYS A 204 11.38 20.27 10.61
N ALA A 205 10.28 19.94 11.28
CA ALA A 205 10.33 19.49 12.67
C ALA A 205 11.14 18.20 12.79
N ASP A 206 11.81 18.00 13.92
CA ASP A 206 12.48 16.74 14.21
C ASP A 206 11.46 15.60 14.12
N ILE A 207 11.79 14.61 13.29
CA ILE A 207 10.93 13.49 12.99
C ILE A 207 11.11 12.45 14.12
N GLU A 208 11.01 12.89 15.37
CA GLU A 208 11.25 12.08 16.55
C GLU A 208 10.09 11.10 16.85
N ASP A 209 8.93 11.26 16.18
CA ASP A 209 7.82 10.31 16.30
C ASP A 209 7.02 10.15 14.99
N PHE A 210 7.43 9.20 14.13
CA PHE A 210 6.63 8.77 12.96
C PHE A 210 5.21 8.27 13.34
N LYS A 211 4.96 7.98 14.62
CA LYS A 211 3.64 7.61 15.12
C LYS A 211 2.59 8.68 14.87
N ALA A 212 2.95 9.96 14.93
CA ALA A 212 2.02 11.08 14.77
C ALA A 212 1.63 11.37 13.30
N CYS A 213 2.42 10.87 12.34
CA CYS A 213 2.38 11.31 10.95
C CYS A 213 2.05 10.20 9.94
N ARG A 214 1.51 9.04 10.36
CA ARG A 214 1.23 7.93 9.43
C ARG A 214 0.34 8.36 8.26
N SER A 215 -0.72 9.11 8.56
CA SER A 215 -1.68 9.65 7.60
C SER A 215 -1.07 10.62 6.60
N ASP A 216 0.05 11.28 6.94
CA ASP A 216 0.74 12.17 6.01
C ASP A 216 1.25 11.42 4.80
N TYR A 217 1.56 10.12 4.94
CA TYR A 217 2.03 9.25 3.87
C TYR A 217 0.93 8.44 3.21
N HIS A 218 -0.30 8.44 3.74
CA HIS A 218 -1.38 7.64 3.17
C HIS A 218 -1.80 8.14 1.80
N VAL A 219 -2.08 7.20 0.90
CA VAL A 219 -2.71 7.46 -0.38
C VAL A 219 -4.19 7.75 -0.15
N LYS A 220 -4.68 8.85 -0.74
CA LYS A 220 -6.10 9.22 -0.70
C LYS A 220 -6.85 8.44 -1.77
N SER A 221 -7.97 7.80 -1.39
CA SER A 221 -8.85 7.16 -2.36
C SER A 221 -9.40 8.18 -3.36
N PRO A 222 -9.53 7.83 -4.65
CA PRO A 222 -10.23 8.69 -5.60
C PRO A 222 -11.67 8.87 -5.11
N VAL A 223 -12.10 10.12 -4.96
CA VAL A 223 -13.49 10.44 -4.62
C VAL A 223 -14.37 9.94 -5.76
N SER A 224 -15.26 8.98 -5.49
CA SER A 224 -16.27 8.56 -6.46
C SER A 224 -17.05 9.80 -6.92
N PRO A 225 -17.24 10.01 -8.24
CA PRO A 225 -18.06 11.11 -8.71
C PRO A 225 -19.48 10.99 -8.10
N PRO A 226 -20.12 12.12 -7.75
CA PRO A 226 -21.46 12.09 -7.19
C PRO A 226 -22.40 11.34 -8.16
N ALA A 227 -23.22 10.45 -7.61
CA ALA A 227 -24.19 9.68 -8.39
C ALA A 227 -25.01 10.64 -9.26
N PRO A 228 -25.29 10.30 -10.53
CA PRO A 228 -26.15 11.13 -11.37
C PRO A 228 -27.48 11.30 -10.65
N THR A 229 -27.81 12.54 -10.30
CA THR A 229 -29.13 12.89 -9.78
C THR A 229 -30.14 12.39 -10.79
N SER A 230 -31.04 11.52 -10.34
CA SER A 230 -32.17 11.03 -11.11
C SER A 230 -33.07 12.21 -11.48
N GLY A 231 -32.73 12.88 -12.58
CA GLY A 231 -33.56 13.90 -13.20
C GLY A 231 -34.87 13.25 -13.60
N GLY A 232 -35.93 13.61 -12.87
CA GLY A 232 -37.28 13.14 -13.13
C GLY A 232 -37.66 13.37 -14.59
N ALA A 233 -38.13 12.30 -15.23
CA ALA A 233 -38.77 12.37 -16.53
C ALA A 233 -39.99 13.28 -16.42
N ALA A 234 -39.86 14.52 -16.89
CA ALA A 234 -41.00 15.38 -17.17
C ALA A 234 -41.68 14.86 -18.43
N SER A 235 -42.82 14.20 -18.24
CA SER A 235 -43.80 13.92 -19.28
C SER A 235 -44.25 15.24 -19.92
N LYS A 236 -44.06 15.37 -21.24
CA LYS A 236 -44.78 16.38 -22.03
C LYS A 236 -46.12 15.78 -22.45
N PRO A 237 -47.26 16.49 -22.26
CA PRO A 237 -48.49 16.15 -22.95
C PRO A 237 -48.49 16.68 -24.39
N LEU A 238 -49.32 16.03 -25.19
CA LEU A 238 -49.61 16.17 -26.64
C LEU A 238 -49.38 17.55 -27.27
#